data_AF-A0A4U7BA34-F1
#
_entry.id   AF-A0A4U7BA34-F1
#
_cell.length_a   1.000
_cell.length_b   1.000
_cell.length_c   1.000
_cell.angle_alpha   90.00
_cell.angle_beta   90.00
_cell.angle_gamma   90.00
#
_symmetry.space_group_name_H-M   'P 1'
#
loop_
_entity.id
_entity.type
_entity.pdbx_description
1 polymer ?
#
loop_
_entity_poly.entity_id
_entity_poly.type
_entity_poly.pdbx_seq_one_letter_code
_entity_poly.pdbx_strand_id
1 'polypeptide(L)'
;MAEATTDEWELWIGDLPSAILSDITVRYEGGEFQAHKVVLAARSDYFKAMFTGGYRETTERYVELQEDNVEALVTMLGYFYDKNALSNLNTEAYDHIPKITQIFVVAEKYQVAGLKKACLDILLRRCTSHWDECRIDEAIEALGDLQPESLQPYYGAIVQAITGVNFLSIFNLDNYPRLISQHPTLIDASERALIRMEHVIRCAQECAVCHLVWTPDDTEDDWESTLPDLRGVCHSVGHFQPWFYNDILANRVVDDDDD
;
A
#
# COMPACT_ATOMS: atom_id res chain seq x y z
N MET A 1 -17.11 24.84 -1.29
CA MET A 1 -15.64 24.80 -1.42
C MET A 1 -15.09 25.11 -0.05
N ALA A 2 -14.86 24.09 0.77
CA ALA A 2 -14.29 24.25 2.10
C ALA A 2 -12.76 24.20 1.93
N GLU A 3 -12.11 25.30 2.26
CA GLU A 3 -10.66 25.38 2.44
C GLU A 3 -10.29 24.44 3.59
N ALA A 4 -9.51 23.39 3.29
CA ALA A 4 -8.95 22.53 4.33
C ALA A 4 -7.97 23.38 5.15
N THR A 5 -8.22 23.45 6.46
CA THR A 5 -7.51 24.27 7.42
C THR A 5 -6.05 23.86 7.56
N THR A 6 -5.15 24.83 7.42
CA THR A 6 -3.70 24.79 7.65
C THR A 6 -3.27 24.44 9.10
N ASP A 7 -4.17 24.02 9.99
CA ASP A 7 -3.95 24.18 11.43
C ASP A 7 -3.56 22.88 12.18
N GLU A 8 -3.92 21.68 11.71
CA GLU A 8 -3.66 20.45 12.48
C GLU A 8 -2.19 20.01 12.45
N TRP A 9 -1.52 20.19 11.31
CA TRP A 9 -0.14 19.71 11.14
C TRP A 9 0.88 20.66 11.78
N GLU A 10 0.62 21.96 11.81
CA GLU A 10 1.46 22.93 12.53
C GLU A 10 1.41 22.70 14.05
N LEU A 11 0.23 22.37 14.60
CA LEU A 11 0.07 21.98 16.01
C LEU A 11 0.85 20.70 16.34
N TRP A 12 0.74 19.68 15.49
CA TRP A 12 1.43 18.41 15.70
C TRP A 12 2.96 18.53 15.59
N ILE A 13 3.46 19.36 14.67
CA ILE A 13 4.89 19.69 14.55
C ILE A 13 5.38 20.48 15.77
N GLY A 14 4.57 21.43 16.26
CA GLY A 14 4.90 22.26 17.43
C GLY A 14 5.07 21.47 18.73
N ASP A 15 4.39 20.32 18.84
CA ASP A 15 4.46 19.42 20.00
C ASP A 15 5.60 18.39 19.92
N LEU A 16 6.29 18.28 18.78
CA LEU A 16 7.49 17.45 18.69
C LEU A 16 8.59 18.05 19.60
N PRO A 17 9.36 17.23 20.34
CA PRO A 17 10.36 17.70 21.31
C PRO A 17 11.60 18.37 20.68
N SER A 18 11.45 18.98 19.50
CA SER A 18 12.53 19.17 18.55
C SER A 18 13.31 20.48 18.70
N ALA A 19 12.84 21.45 19.50
CA ALA A 19 13.50 22.75 19.66
C ALA A 19 14.70 22.74 20.62
N ILE A 20 14.72 21.84 21.61
CA ILE A 20 15.81 21.78 22.60
C ILE A 20 16.95 20.94 22.03
N LEU A 21 18.17 21.51 21.94
CA LEU A 21 19.37 20.88 21.36
C LEU A 21 19.31 20.62 19.85
N SER A 22 18.38 21.25 19.13
CA SER A 22 18.35 21.24 17.67
C SER A 22 19.65 21.79 17.09
N ASP A 23 20.23 21.09 16.13
CA ASP A 23 21.46 21.48 15.43
C ASP A 23 21.27 21.64 13.91
N ILE A 24 20.02 21.50 13.44
CA ILE A 24 19.62 21.79 12.06
C ILE A 24 18.15 22.24 11.97
N THR A 25 17.85 23.08 10.97
CA THR A 25 16.50 23.47 10.57
C THR A 25 16.16 22.85 9.22
N VAL A 26 15.13 22.02 9.16
CA VAL A 26 14.56 21.49 7.92
C VAL A 26 13.52 22.48 7.40
N ARG A 27 13.72 23.04 6.21
CA ARG A 27 12.76 23.92 5.54
C ARG A 27 12.03 23.17 4.45
N TYR A 28 10.74 23.43 4.32
CA TYR A 28 9.89 22.85 3.30
C TYR A 28 8.86 23.88 2.83
N GLU A 29 8.06 23.55 1.83
CA GLU A 29 7.03 24.46 1.35
C GLU A 29 6.01 24.76 2.46
N GLY A 30 5.92 26.02 2.84
CA GLY A 30 4.98 26.47 3.87
C GLY A 30 5.47 26.38 5.31
N GLY A 31 6.70 25.92 5.60
CA GLY A 31 7.17 25.86 6.98
C GLY A 31 8.64 25.51 7.20
N GLU A 32 9.03 25.54 8.47
CA GLU A 32 10.33 25.08 8.93
C GLU A 32 10.20 24.27 10.23
N PHE A 33 11.11 23.31 10.38
CA PHE A 33 11.12 22.36 11.49
C PHE A 33 12.53 22.27 12.07
N GLN A 34 12.70 22.67 13.33
CA GLN A 34 13.93 22.43 14.06
C GLN A 34 14.10 20.94 14.33
N ALA A 35 15.30 20.41 14.12
CA ALA A 35 15.57 18.98 14.20
C ALA A 35 17.00 18.68 14.69
N HIS A 36 17.27 17.39 14.83
CA HIS A 36 18.54 16.84 15.29
C HIS A 36 19.18 16.02 14.17
N LYS A 37 20.37 16.43 13.70
CA LYS A 37 21.14 15.73 12.65
C LYS A 37 21.31 14.26 12.97
N VAL A 38 21.58 13.94 14.24
CA VAL A 38 21.74 12.55 14.70
C VAL A 38 20.48 11.70 14.55
N VAL A 39 19.29 12.27 14.80
CA VAL A 39 18.01 11.55 14.68
C VAL A 39 17.69 11.31 13.20
N LEU A 40 17.81 12.36 12.38
CA LEU A 40 17.58 12.27 10.93
C LEU A 40 18.52 11.24 10.28
N ALA A 41 19.84 11.33 10.55
CA ALA A 41 20.84 10.41 10.01
C ALA A 41 20.67 8.96 10.50
N ALA A 42 20.11 8.75 11.69
CA ALA A 42 19.85 7.39 12.19
C ALA A 42 18.65 6.73 11.51
N ARG A 43 17.74 7.52 10.92
CA ARG A 43 16.47 7.04 10.35
C ARG A 43 16.40 7.14 8.82
N SER A 44 17.31 7.87 8.19
CA SER A 44 17.36 8.12 6.76
C SER A 44 18.80 8.06 6.26
N ASP A 45 19.05 7.18 5.30
CA ASP A 45 20.38 7.07 4.67
C ASP A 45 20.70 8.32 3.82
N TYR A 46 19.68 9.01 3.29
CA TYR A 46 19.83 10.31 2.63
C TYR A 46 20.43 11.36 3.58
N PHE A 47 19.81 11.57 4.76
CA PHE A 47 20.32 12.54 5.72
C PHE A 47 21.67 12.13 6.30
N LYS A 48 21.90 10.83 6.48
CA LYS A 48 23.20 10.31 6.89
C LYS A 48 24.30 10.65 5.89
N ALA A 49 24.06 10.41 4.61
CA ALA A 49 25.00 10.75 3.54
C ALA A 49 25.23 12.27 3.49
N MET A 50 24.17 13.07 3.58
CA MET A 50 24.25 14.54 3.61
C MET A 50 25.12 15.07 4.76
N PHE A 51 24.96 14.54 5.98
CA PHE A 51 25.69 15.03 7.15
C PHE A 51 27.08 14.43 7.34
N THR A 52 27.43 13.36 6.63
CA THR A 52 28.75 12.72 6.71
C THR A 52 29.60 12.87 5.45
N GLY A 53 29.02 13.35 4.35
CA GLY A 53 29.65 13.38 3.02
C GLY A 53 30.74 14.44 2.83
N GLY A 54 30.95 15.35 3.79
CA GLY A 54 32.00 16.38 3.70
C GLY A 54 31.71 17.51 2.71
N TYR A 55 30.46 17.63 2.25
CA TYR A 55 29.98 18.70 1.37
C TYR A 55 29.52 19.92 2.17
N ARG A 56 29.12 21.00 1.49
CA ARG A 56 28.80 22.29 2.13
C ARG A 56 27.65 22.15 3.13
N GLU A 57 26.67 21.32 2.78
CA GLU A 57 25.49 20.93 3.55
C GLU A 57 25.84 20.30 4.90
N THR A 58 27.02 19.69 5.03
CA THR A 58 27.50 19.16 6.31
C THR A 58 27.71 20.28 7.35
N THR A 59 28.11 21.48 6.88
CA THR A 59 28.37 22.65 7.74
C THR A 59 27.18 23.60 7.85
N GLU A 60 26.17 23.47 6.99
CA GLU A 60 24.99 24.31 7.05
C GLU A 60 24.10 23.95 8.26
N ARG A 61 23.42 24.98 8.76
CA ARG A 61 22.45 24.87 9.87
C ARG A 61 21.02 24.69 9.38
N TYR A 62 20.80 24.64 8.06
CA TYR A 62 19.50 24.36 7.49
C TYR A 62 19.64 23.43 6.28
N VAL A 63 18.55 22.75 5.95
CA VAL A 63 18.38 21.93 4.73
C VAL A 63 17.04 22.28 4.11
N GLU A 64 16.99 22.39 2.79
CA GLU A 64 15.75 22.69 2.06
C GLU A 64 15.25 21.45 1.34
N LEU A 65 14.01 21.07 1.66
CA LEU A 65 13.28 19.95 1.07
C LEU A 65 12.12 20.56 0.26
N GLN A 66 12.38 20.84 -1.02
CA GLN A 66 11.41 21.45 -1.93
C GLN A 66 10.78 20.39 -2.85
N GLU A 67 9.62 20.74 -3.41
CA GLU A 67 8.91 19.95 -4.44
C GLU A 67 8.31 18.62 -3.96
N ASP A 68 8.11 18.44 -2.65
CA ASP A 68 7.41 17.28 -2.10
C ASP A 68 6.04 17.65 -1.53
N ASN A 69 5.14 16.66 -1.47
CA ASN A 69 3.89 16.81 -0.75
C ASN A 69 4.17 17.12 0.73
N VAL A 70 3.74 18.29 1.19
CA VAL A 70 4.03 18.82 2.55
C VAL A 70 3.53 17.87 3.64
N GLU A 71 2.34 17.33 3.49
CA GLU A 71 1.74 16.44 4.49
C GLU A 71 2.51 15.11 4.62
N ALA A 72 2.93 14.54 3.50
CA ALA A 72 3.76 13.34 3.47
C ALA A 72 5.14 13.58 4.09
N LEU A 73 5.74 14.74 3.80
CA LEU A 73 7.03 15.16 4.36
C LEU A 73 6.96 15.35 5.87
N VAL A 74 5.93 16.05 6.35
CA VAL A 74 5.68 16.26 7.78
C VAL A 74 5.46 14.92 8.48
N THR A 75 4.70 14.01 7.87
CA THR A 75 4.49 12.66 8.40
C THR A 75 5.82 11.89 8.53
N MET A 76 6.69 11.98 7.52
CA MET A 76 8.02 11.37 7.56
C MET A 76 8.89 11.97 8.68
N LEU A 77 8.89 13.30 8.83
CA LEU A 77 9.62 13.97 9.90
C LEU A 77 9.10 13.56 11.28
N GLY A 78 7.78 13.46 11.44
CA GLY A 78 7.11 12.90 12.62
C GLY A 78 7.58 11.48 12.92
N TYR A 79 7.62 10.62 11.91
CA TYR A 79 8.07 9.23 12.02
C TYR A 79 9.51 9.09 12.58
N PHE A 80 10.38 10.07 12.31
CA PHE A 80 11.73 10.07 12.86
C PHE A 80 11.77 10.19 14.38
N TYR A 81 10.83 10.92 14.97
CA TYR A 81 10.74 11.14 16.42
C TYR A 81 9.76 10.18 17.10
N ASP A 82 8.67 9.82 16.44
CA ASP A 82 7.69 8.85 16.92
C ASP A 82 7.41 7.77 15.87
N LYS A 83 7.80 6.53 16.15
CA LYS A 83 7.54 5.40 15.25
C LYS A 83 6.03 5.12 15.07
N ASN A 84 5.19 5.60 15.98
CA ASN A 84 3.74 5.46 15.92
C ASN A 84 3.06 6.58 15.11
N ALA A 85 3.79 7.51 14.50
CA ALA A 85 3.19 8.57 13.67
C ALA A 85 2.22 8.01 12.59
N LEU A 86 2.51 6.79 12.09
CA LEU A 86 1.65 6.09 11.12
C LEU A 86 0.41 5.42 11.71
N SER A 87 0.37 5.12 13.01
CA SER A 87 -0.82 4.49 13.61
C SER A 87 -2.03 5.41 13.55
N ASN A 88 -1.80 6.73 13.57
CA ASN A 88 -2.87 7.73 13.42
C ASN A 88 -3.49 7.71 12.00
N LEU A 89 -2.70 7.38 10.97
CA LEU A 89 -3.21 7.22 9.59
C LEU A 89 -4.05 5.96 9.40
N ASN A 90 -3.89 4.97 10.28
CA ASN A 90 -4.60 3.70 10.21
C ASN A 90 -5.95 3.73 10.95
N THR A 91 -6.29 4.81 11.66
CA THR A 91 -7.37 4.79 12.66
C THR A 91 -8.68 5.44 12.19
N GLU A 92 -8.66 6.35 11.21
CA GLU A 92 -9.87 7.10 10.85
C GLU A 92 -10.05 7.24 9.33
N ALA A 93 -11.09 6.61 8.75
CA ALA A 93 -11.65 6.86 7.42
C ALA A 93 -10.99 6.26 6.16
N TYR A 94 -11.81 6.14 5.12
CA TYR A 94 -11.62 5.36 3.90
C TYR A 94 -10.68 6.05 2.87
N ASP A 95 -10.33 7.33 3.07
CA ASP A 95 -9.68 8.21 2.08
C ASP A 95 -8.14 8.24 2.09
N HIS A 96 -7.46 7.38 2.85
CA HIS A 96 -6.01 7.54 3.09
C HIS A 96 -5.07 6.91 2.04
N ILE A 97 -5.55 6.15 1.05
CA ILE A 97 -4.64 5.50 0.07
C ILE A 97 -3.76 6.51 -0.65
N PRO A 98 -4.29 7.58 -1.26
CA PRO A 98 -3.46 8.57 -1.93
C PRO A 98 -2.39 9.14 -1.00
N LYS A 99 -2.76 9.42 0.26
CA LYS A 99 -1.84 9.91 1.29
C LYS A 99 -0.75 8.90 1.63
N ILE A 100 -1.09 7.61 1.80
CA ILE A 100 -0.13 6.53 2.07
C ILE A 100 0.86 6.38 0.90
N THR A 101 0.38 6.46 -0.34
CA THR A 101 1.21 6.41 -1.55
C THR A 101 2.16 7.60 -1.62
N GLN A 102 1.70 8.81 -1.31
CA GLN A 102 2.57 9.99 -1.24
C GLN A 102 3.65 9.86 -0.15
N ILE A 103 3.29 9.33 1.02
CA ILE A 103 4.26 9.03 2.09
C ILE A 103 5.27 7.98 1.63
N PHE A 104 4.86 6.95 0.89
CA PHE A 104 5.77 5.95 0.34
C PHE A 104 6.79 6.59 -0.61
N VAL A 105 6.34 7.45 -1.52
CA VAL A 105 7.22 8.16 -2.49
C VAL A 105 8.23 9.05 -1.77
N VAL A 106 7.78 9.83 -0.78
CA VAL A 106 8.66 10.66 0.05
C VAL A 106 9.65 9.81 0.85
N ALA A 107 9.17 8.72 1.46
CA ALA A 107 10.02 7.78 2.20
C ALA A 107 11.08 7.14 1.31
N GLU A 108 10.77 6.90 0.04
CA GLU A 108 11.73 6.42 -0.95
C GLU A 108 12.76 7.48 -1.32
N LYS A 109 12.31 8.69 -1.69
CA LYS A 109 13.18 9.83 -2.02
C LYS A 109 14.22 10.07 -0.93
N TYR A 110 13.79 10.00 0.33
CA TYR A 110 14.64 10.22 1.51
C TYR A 110 15.18 8.93 2.15
N GLN A 111 15.07 7.79 1.47
CA GLN A 111 15.69 6.52 1.88
C GLN A 111 15.35 6.10 3.32
N VAL A 112 14.06 6.18 3.68
CA VAL A 112 13.51 5.79 4.98
C VAL A 112 12.87 4.40 4.86
N ALA A 113 13.70 3.36 4.85
CA ALA A 113 13.25 1.99 4.59
C ALA A 113 12.14 1.50 5.56
N GLY A 114 12.22 1.88 6.84
CA GLY A 114 11.21 1.52 7.84
C GLY A 114 9.83 2.12 7.56
N LEU A 115 9.79 3.35 7.04
CA LEU A 115 8.56 4.05 6.66
C LEU A 115 7.97 3.46 5.37
N LYS A 116 8.81 3.18 4.35
CA LYS A 116 8.39 2.48 3.14
C LYS A 116 7.69 1.16 3.47
N LYS A 117 8.33 0.35 4.30
CA LYS A 117 7.77 -0.95 4.72
C LYS A 117 6.43 -0.77 5.44
N ALA A 118 6.33 0.20 6.35
CA ALA A 118 5.10 0.43 7.09
C ALA A 118 3.94 0.89 6.19
N CYS A 119 4.19 1.73 5.18
CA CYS A 119 3.17 2.09 4.17
C CYS A 119 2.68 0.84 3.42
N LEU A 120 3.60 -0.03 2.98
CA LEU A 120 3.24 -1.28 2.31
C LEU A 120 2.47 -2.21 3.24
N ASP A 121 2.89 -2.37 4.49
CA ASP A 121 2.19 -3.21 5.46
C ASP A 121 0.74 -2.75 5.65
N ILE A 122 0.47 -1.43 5.62
CA ILE A 122 -0.90 -0.87 5.68
C ILE A 122 -1.69 -1.21 4.41
N LEU A 123 -1.12 -1.04 3.21
CA LEU A 123 -1.78 -1.37 1.94
C LEU A 123 -2.10 -2.88 1.87
N LEU A 124 -1.11 -3.72 2.15
CA LEU A 124 -1.23 -5.17 2.08
C LEU A 124 -2.19 -5.74 3.13
N ARG A 125 -2.29 -5.10 4.31
CA ARG A 125 -3.23 -5.53 5.34
C ARG A 125 -4.68 -5.48 4.84
N ARG A 126 -5.03 -4.57 3.93
CA ARG A 126 -6.38 -4.49 3.33
C ARG A 126 -6.71 -5.76 2.56
N CYS A 127 -5.77 -6.29 1.79
CA CYS A 127 -5.91 -7.55 1.04
C CYS A 127 -6.12 -8.76 1.96
N THR A 128 -5.61 -8.70 3.20
CA THR A 128 -5.67 -9.80 4.17
C THR A 128 -6.79 -9.66 5.23
N SER A 129 -7.63 -8.63 5.12
CA SER A 129 -8.67 -8.31 6.11
C SER A 129 -10.06 -8.80 5.68
N HIS A 130 -11.13 -8.09 6.08
CA HIS A 130 -12.48 -8.39 5.59
C HIS A 130 -12.59 -8.02 4.11
N TRP A 131 -13.41 -8.74 3.35
CA TRP A 131 -13.64 -8.43 1.95
C TRP A 131 -14.38 -7.09 1.82
N ASP A 132 -13.75 -6.16 1.13
CA ASP A 132 -14.30 -4.88 0.70
C ASP A 132 -13.67 -4.58 -0.65
N GLU A 133 -14.42 -4.90 -1.71
CA GLU A 133 -13.97 -4.83 -3.10
C GLU A 133 -13.35 -3.48 -3.45
N CYS A 134 -14.07 -2.38 -3.20
CA CYS A 134 -13.61 -1.03 -3.51
C CYS A 134 -12.30 -0.69 -2.78
N ARG A 135 -12.21 -1.01 -1.48
CA ARG A 135 -11.00 -0.70 -0.69
C ARG A 135 -9.78 -1.52 -1.07
N ILE A 136 -10.00 -2.76 -1.50
CA ILE A 136 -8.92 -3.65 -1.94
C ILE A 136 -8.50 -3.23 -3.35
N ASP A 137 -9.44 -2.92 -4.24
CA ASP A 137 -9.15 -2.49 -5.61
C ASP A 137 -8.34 -1.19 -5.65
N GLU A 138 -8.70 -0.19 -4.82
CA GLU A 138 -7.89 1.02 -4.67
C GLU A 138 -6.46 0.71 -4.16
N ALA A 139 -6.30 -0.29 -3.29
CA ALA A 139 -4.99 -0.69 -2.78
C ALA A 139 -4.16 -1.38 -3.87
N ILE A 140 -4.82 -2.18 -4.72
CA ILE A 140 -4.21 -2.83 -5.88
C ILE A 140 -3.81 -1.79 -6.93
N GLU A 141 -4.67 -0.79 -7.21
CA GLU A 141 -4.34 0.34 -8.08
C GLU A 141 -3.11 1.10 -7.58
N ALA A 142 -3.11 1.46 -6.28
CA ALA A 142 -1.98 2.15 -5.67
C ALA A 142 -0.69 1.34 -5.72
N LEU A 143 -0.75 0.02 -5.58
CA LEU A 143 0.42 -0.85 -5.75
C LEU A 143 0.91 -0.84 -7.21
N GLY A 144 0.01 -0.83 -8.20
CA GLY A 144 0.39 -0.74 -9.61
C GLY A 144 1.01 0.60 -9.99
N ASP A 145 0.59 1.70 -9.36
CA ASP A 145 1.15 3.03 -9.62
C ASP A 145 2.58 3.21 -9.10
N LEU A 146 3.04 2.35 -8.18
CA LEU A 146 4.39 2.39 -7.64
C LEU A 146 5.41 1.78 -8.60
N GLN A 147 6.63 2.33 -8.59
CA GLN A 147 7.69 1.87 -9.51
C GLN A 147 8.14 0.44 -9.17
N PRO A 148 8.43 -0.40 -10.19
CA PRO A 148 8.85 -1.79 -9.98
C PRO A 148 10.09 -1.93 -9.09
N GLU A 149 11.10 -1.08 -9.26
CA GLU A 149 12.36 -1.13 -8.50
C GLU A 149 12.12 -0.88 -7.01
N SER A 150 11.16 -0.01 -6.70
CA SER A 150 10.76 0.37 -5.35
C SER A 150 10.06 -0.77 -4.61
N LEU A 151 9.27 -1.56 -5.35
CA LEU A 151 8.46 -2.67 -4.84
C LEU A 151 9.17 -4.02 -4.89
N GLN A 152 10.17 -4.20 -5.75
CA GLN A 152 10.86 -5.48 -5.96
C GLN A 152 11.32 -6.16 -4.65
N PRO A 153 11.87 -5.45 -3.64
CA PRO A 153 12.24 -6.07 -2.36
C PRO A 153 11.06 -6.66 -1.57
N TYR A 154 9.83 -6.24 -1.88
CA TYR A 154 8.60 -6.58 -1.18
C TYR A 154 7.67 -7.51 -1.95
N TYR A 155 8.03 -7.93 -3.18
CA TYR A 155 7.19 -8.82 -3.99
C TYR A 155 6.78 -10.10 -3.27
N GLY A 156 7.65 -10.68 -2.44
CA GLY A 156 7.28 -11.85 -1.62
C GLY A 156 6.12 -11.58 -0.67
N ALA A 157 6.08 -10.41 -0.01
CA ALA A 157 5.00 -10.02 0.87
C ALA A 157 3.73 -9.65 0.10
N ILE A 158 3.87 -8.96 -1.04
CA ILE A 158 2.75 -8.62 -1.93
C ILE A 158 2.07 -9.88 -2.43
N VAL A 159 2.85 -10.84 -2.95
CA VAL A 159 2.36 -12.15 -3.37
C VAL A 159 1.64 -12.85 -2.24
N GLN A 160 2.21 -12.90 -1.05
CA GLN A 160 1.59 -13.57 0.09
C GLN A 160 0.24 -12.93 0.46
N ALA A 161 0.13 -11.60 0.40
CA ALA A 161 -1.11 -10.89 0.70
C ALA A 161 -2.19 -11.13 -0.37
N ILE A 162 -1.82 -11.01 -1.65
CA ILE A 162 -2.74 -11.12 -2.79
C ILE A 162 -3.16 -12.58 -3.04
N THR A 163 -2.25 -13.54 -2.89
CA THR A 163 -2.52 -14.97 -3.13
C THR A 163 -2.96 -15.71 -1.86
N GLY A 164 -3.08 -15.00 -0.74
CA GLY A 164 -3.39 -15.58 0.56
C GLY A 164 -4.89 -15.79 0.76
N VAL A 165 -5.60 -14.72 1.12
CA VAL A 165 -7.04 -14.76 1.43
C VAL A 165 -7.81 -14.12 0.28
N ASN A 166 -8.97 -14.69 -0.08
CA ASN A 166 -9.86 -14.15 -1.14
C ASN A 166 -9.17 -13.96 -2.50
N PHE A 167 -8.10 -14.69 -2.82
CA PHE A 167 -7.26 -14.38 -3.97
C PHE A 167 -8.03 -14.44 -5.31
N LEU A 168 -9.04 -15.31 -5.45
CA LEU A 168 -9.89 -15.34 -6.64
C LEU A 168 -10.66 -14.02 -6.81
N SER A 169 -11.19 -13.50 -5.71
CA SER A 169 -11.87 -12.20 -5.69
C SER A 169 -10.89 -11.08 -6.02
N ILE A 170 -9.66 -11.11 -5.48
CA ILE A 170 -8.62 -10.12 -5.79
C ILE A 170 -8.24 -10.17 -7.28
N PHE A 171 -8.16 -11.36 -7.87
CA PHE A 171 -7.84 -11.52 -9.29
C PHE A 171 -8.96 -11.05 -10.22
N ASN A 172 -10.19 -10.98 -9.70
CA ASN A 172 -11.37 -10.48 -10.40
C ASN A 172 -11.51 -8.96 -10.34
N LEU A 173 -10.64 -8.26 -9.61
CA LEU A 173 -10.68 -6.80 -9.48
C LEU A 173 -10.23 -6.10 -10.77
N ASP A 174 -10.84 -4.96 -11.07
CA ASP A 174 -10.60 -4.19 -12.30
C ASP A 174 -9.15 -3.70 -12.42
N ASN A 175 -8.50 -3.32 -11.30
CA ASN A 175 -7.13 -2.83 -11.32
C ASN A 175 -6.06 -3.94 -11.22
N TYR A 176 -6.47 -5.18 -10.98
CA TYR A 176 -5.52 -6.30 -10.88
C TYR A 176 -4.74 -6.58 -12.19
N PRO A 177 -5.36 -6.56 -13.39
CA PRO A 177 -4.63 -6.67 -14.66
C PRO A 177 -3.53 -5.61 -14.83
N ARG A 178 -3.80 -4.38 -14.38
CA ARG A 178 -2.83 -3.28 -14.45
C ARG A 178 -1.63 -3.57 -13.53
N LEU A 179 -1.88 -4.00 -12.30
CA LEU A 179 -0.83 -4.39 -11.34
C LEU A 179 0.12 -5.45 -11.93
N ILE A 180 -0.43 -6.52 -12.51
CA ILE A 180 0.39 -7.61 -13.06
C ILE A 180 1.13 -7.18 -14.33
N SER A 181 0.57 -6.26 -15.13
CA SER A 181 1.23 -5.72 -16.32
C SER A 181 2.48 -4.91 -15.95
N GLN A 182 2.41 -4.14 -14.87
CA GLN A 182 3.52 -3.33 -14.36
C GLN A 182 4.52 -4.15 -13.54
N HIS A 183 4.08 -5.30 -13.00
CA HIS A 183 4.93 -6.20 -12.21
C HIS A 183 4.79 -7.66 -12.65
N PRO A 184 5.39 -8.05 -13.80
CA PRO A 184 5.23 -9.39 -14.36
C PRO A 184 5.67 -10.53 -13.43
N THR A 185 6.58 -10.29 -12.49
CA THR A 185 6.98 -11.31 -11.49
C THR A 185 5.84 -11.73 -10.55
N LEU A 186 4.80 -10.90 -10.39
CA LEU A 186 3.60 -11.25 -9.64
C LEU A 186 2.70 -12.23 -10.42
N ILE A 187 2.84 -12.30 -11.75
CA ILE A 187 2.09 -13.24 -12.62
C ILE A 187 2.41 -14.67 -12.25
N ASP A 188 3.69 -15.05 -12.19
CA ASP A 188 4.13 -16.41 -11.88
C ASP A 188 3.56 -16.92 -10.54
N ALA A 189 3.46 -16.03 -9.56
CA ALA A 189 2.88 -16.38 -8.26
C ALA A 189 1.37 -16.63 -8.37
N SER A 190 0.69 -15.80 -9.13
CA SER A 190 -0.75 -15.86 -9.33
C SER A 190 -1.14 -17.09 -10.14
N GLU A 191 -0.40 -17.41 -11.20
CA GLU A 191 -0.55 -18.64 -11.97
C GLU A 191 -0.34 -19.89 -11.10
N ARG A 192 0.70 -19.90 -10.27
CA ARG A 192 0.94 -21.03 -9.34
C ARG A 192 -0.19 -21.18 -8.32
N ALA A 193 -0.79 -20.08 -7.85
CA ALA A 193 -1.96 -20.12 -6.97
C ALA A 193 -3.18 -20.70 -7.70
N LEU A 194 -3.42 -20.28 -8.94
CA LEU A 194 -4.53 -20.76 -9.78
C LEU A 194 -4.41 -22.25 -10.13
N ILE A 195 -3.22 -22.72 -10.51
CA ILE A 195 -2.96 -24.13 -10.81
C ILE A 195 -3.27 -25.02 -9.59
N ARG A 196 -2.96 -24.56 -8.38
CA ARG A 196 -3.30 -25.31 -7.15
C ARG A 196 -4.81 -25.51 -6.96
N MET A 197 -5.64 -24.64 -7.53
CA MET A 197 -7.09 -24.64 -7.37
C MET A 197 -7.86 -24.96 -8.66
N GLU A 198 -7.17 -25.47 -9.68
CA GLU A 198 -7.77 -25.81 -10.99
C GLU A 198 -8.99 -26.74 -10.87
N HIS A 199 -8.97 -27.66 -9.91
CA HIS A 199 -10.04 -28.61 -9.64
C HIS A 199 -11.32 -27.95 -9.11
N VAL A 200 -11.21 -26.91 -8.26
CA VAL A 200 -12.35 -26.25 -7.59
C VAL A 200 -12.80 -24.97 -8.29
N ILE A 201 -11.93 -24.34 -9.10
CA ILE A 201 -12.23 -23.04 -9.74
C ILE A 201 -13.39 -23.13 -10.73
N ARG A 202 -13.66 -24.31 -11.28
CA ARG A 202 -14.81 -24.57 -12.18
C ARG A 202 -16.15 -24.49 -11.45
N CYS A 203 -16.14 -24.63 -10.13
CA CYS A 203 -17.29 -24.51 -9.25
C CYS A 203 -17.35 -23.15 -8.56
N ALA A 204 -16.43 -22.23 -8.88
CA ALA A 204 -16.40 -20.89 -8.29
C ALA A 204 -17.71 -20.14 -8.57
N GLN A 205 -18.11 -19.35 -7.60
CA GLN A 205 -19.27 -18.49 -7.66
C GLN A 205 -18.91 -17.08 -7.22
N GLU A 206 -19.58 -16.11 -7.81
CA GLU A 206 -19.43 -14.69 -7.50
C GLU A 206 -20.70 -14.16 -6.84
N CYS A 207 -20.53 -13.38 -5.78
CA CYS A 207 -21.64 -12.65 -5.17
C CYS A 207 -22.07 -11.47 -6.04
N ALA A 208 -23.33 -11.42 -6.45
CA ALA A 208 -23.87 -10.34 -7.28
C ALA A 208 -24.00 -8.96 -6.58
N VAL A 209 -23.58 -8.84 -5.32
CA VAL A 209 -23.69 -7.60 -4.52
C VAL A 209 -22.33 -7.05 -4.12
N CYS A 210 -21.40 -7.91 -3.72
CA CYS A 210 -20.06 -7.48 -3.26
C CYS A 210 -18.92 -8.09 -4.08
N HIS A 211 -19.24 -8.78 -5.19
CA HIS A 211 -18.28 -9.37 -6.12
C HIS A 211 -17.24 -10.32 -5.51
N LEU A 212 -17.49 -10.81 -4.29
CA LEU A 212 -16.68 -11.85 -3.67
C LEU A 212 -16.79 -13.13 -4.51
N VAL A 213 -15.63 -13.62 -4.98
CA VAL A 213 -15.50 -14.91 -5.65
C VAL A 213 -15.11 -15.96 -4.62
N TRP A 214 -15.90 -17.03 -4.56
CA TRP A 214 -15.74 -18.10 -3.59
C TRP A 214 -15.89 -19.46 -4.29
N THR A 215 -15.10 -20.44 -3.84
CA THR A 215 -15.21 -21.83 -4.30
C THR A 215 -15.79 -22.69 -3.19
N PRO A 216 -16.81 -23.52 -3.46
CA PRO A 216 -17.20 -24.60 -2.57
C PRO A 216 -16.00 -25.51 -2.28
N ASP A 217 -15.85 -25.93 -1.03
CA ASP A 217 -14.85 -26.93 -0.67
C ASP A 217 -15.26 -28.27 -1.28
N ASP A 218 -14.35 -28.97 -1.94
CA ASP A 218 -14.59 -30.28 -2.58
C ASP A 218 -14.97 -31.38 -1.58
N THR A 219 -14.85 -31.11 -0.28
CA THR A 219 -14.99 -32.10 0.78
C THR A 219 -16.42 -32.21 1.35
N GLU A 220 -17.32 -31.25 1.09
CA GLU A 220 -18.70 -31.30 1.58
C GLU A 220 -19.68 -30.99 0.44
N ASP A 221 -20.41 -32.02 -0.01
CA ASP A 221 -21.51 -31.95 -1.00
C ASP A 221 -22.70 -31.05 -0.56
N ASP A 222 -22.58 -30.35 0.58
CA ASP A 222 -23.66 -29.57 1.18
C ASP A 222 -23.30 -28.08 1.22
N TRP A 223 -23.63 -27.38 0.15
CA TRP A 223 -23.45 -25.93 0.00
C TRP A 223 -24.03 -25.12 1.18
N GLU A 224 -25.04 -25.63 1.90
CA GLU A 224 -25.62 -24.95 3.07
C GLU A 224 -24.67 -24.94 4.28
N SER A 225 -23.71 -25.88 4.36
CA SER A 225 -22.78 -26.01 5.49
C SER A 225 -21.64 -25.00 5.48
N THR A 226 -21.28 -24.44 4.31
CA THR A 226 -20.22 -23.43 4.14
C THR A 226 -20.72 -21.98 4.14
N LEU A 227 -22.04 -21.75 3.93
CA LEU A 227 -22.67 -20.42 4.10
C LEU A 227 -22.42 -19.76 5.46
N PRO A 228 -22.38 -20.48 6.61
CA PRO A 228 -22.03 -19.91 7.90
C PRO A 228 -20.64 -19.25 7.91
N ASP A 229 -19.66 -19.84 7.22
CA ASP A 229 -18.30 -19.29 7.13
C ASP A 229 -18.26 -18.06 6.21
N LEU A 230 -19.08 -18.05 5.16
CA LEU A 230 -19.25 -16.90 4.26
C LEU A 230 -19.88 -15.68 4.95
N ARG A 231 -20.73 -15.85 5.98
CA ARG A 231 -21.36 -14.73 6.70
C ARG A 231 -20.36 -13.82 7.41
N GLY A 232 -19.13 -14.28 7.65
CA GLY A 232 -18.04 -13.45 8.19
C GLY A 232 -17.31 -12.61 7.14
N VAL A 233 -17.54 -12.86 5.85
CA VAL A 233 -16.82 -12.23 4.73
C VAL A 233 -17.77 -11.50 3.78
N CYS A 234 -18.94 -12.08 3.49
CA CYS A 234 -20.00 -11.52 2.66
C CYS A 234 -21.26 -11.29 3.50
N HIS A 235 -21.76 -10.06 3.53
CA HIS A 235 -22.99 -9.71 4.24
C HIS A 235 -24.27 -10.04 3.44
N SER A 236 -24.14 -10.33 2.15
CA SER A 236 -25.22 -10.59 1.19
C SER A 236 -25.30 -12.08 0.80
N VAL A 237 -25.21 -12.95 1.81
CA VAL A 237 -25.26 -14.41 1.63
C VAL A 237 -26.60 -14.80 0.99
N GLY A 238 -26.57 -15.28 -0.26
CA GLY A 238 -27.77 -15.75 -0.97
C GLY A 238 -27.90 -15.34 -2.44
N HIS A 239 -27.02 -14.47 -2.96
CA HIS A 239 -27.04 -14.00 -4.35
C HIS A 239 -25.77 -14.38 -5.11
N PHE A 240 -25.44 -15.67 -5.15
CA PHE A 240 -24.27 -16.17 -5.87
C PHE A 240 -24.61 -16.66 -7.28
N GLN A 241 -23.72 -16.39 -8.23
CA GLN A 241 -23.84 -16.78 -9.64
C GLN A 241 -22.60 -17.56 -10.05
N PRO A 242 -22.68 -18.50 -11.01
CA PRO A 242 -21.50 -19.16 -11.53
C PRO A 242 -20.48 -18.13 -12.05
N TRP A 243 -19.23 -18.25 -11.59
CA TRP A 243 -18.14 -17.38 -12.02
C TRP A 243 -17.30 -18.09 -13.08
N PHE A 244 -17.07 -17.41 -14.21
CA PHE A 244 -16.33 -17.97 -15.33
C PHE A 244 -14.98 -17.28 -15.45
N TYR A 245 -13.93 -18.03 -15.09
CA TYR A 245 -12.53 -17.59 -15.11
C TYR A 245 -11.99 -17.12 -16.47
N ASN A 246 -12.70 -17.39 -17.57
CA ASN A 246 -12.19 -17.22 -18.93
C ASN A 246 -11.76 -15.80 -19.29
N ASP A 247 -12.16 -14.76 -18.54
CA ASP A 247 -11.86 -13.36 -18.89
C ASP A 247 -10.63 -12.77 -18.16
N ILE A 248 -10.10 -13.40 -17.12
CA ILE A 248 -8.92 -12.88 -16.36
C ILE A 248 -7.59 -13.18 -17.08
N LEU A 249 -7.53 -14.28 -17.84
CA LEU A 249 -6.35 -14.64 -18.64
C LEU A 249 -6.51 -14.41 -20.15
N ALA A 250 -7.72 -14.25 -20.69
CA ALA A 250 -7.90 -14.12 -22.14
C ALA A 250 -7.35 -12.81 -22.72
N ASN A 251 -7.14 -11.77 -21.89
CA ASN A 251 -6.42 -10.56 -22.29
C ASN A 251 -4.88 -10.72 -22.25
N ARG A 252 -4.35 -11.96 -22.16
CA ARG A 252 -2.90 -12.26 -22.20
C ARG A 252 -2.38 -12.72 -23.56
N VAL A 253 -3.04 -12.29 -24.64
CA VAL A 253 -2.37 -12.20 -25.94
C VAL A 253 -2.29 -10.71 -26.25
N VAL A 254 -1.22 -10.08 -25.77
CA VAL A 254 -0.66 -8.97 -26.56
C VAL A 254 -0.27 -9.64 -27.87
N ASP A 255 -0.85 -9.17 -28.97
CA ASP A 255 -0.46 -9.55 -30.32
C ASP A 255 1.06 -9.33 -30.47
N ASP A 256 1.86 -10.37 -30.22
CA ASP A 256 3.18 -10.53 -30.81
C ASP A 256 2.96 -11.05 -32.25
N ASP A 257 2.34 -10.22 -33.08
CA ASP A 257 2.28 -10.36 -34.54
C ASP A 257 2.82 -9.06 -35.15
N ASP A 258 4.13 -8.85 -35.01
CA ASP A 258 4.92 -7.97 -35.90
C ASP A 258 6.01 -8.84 -36.56
N ASP A 259 5.66 -9.36 -37.74
CA ASP A 259 6.54 -9.94 -38.76
C ASP A 259 6.45 -9.08 -40.04
#